data_AF-A0A970F8L5-F1
#
_entry.id   AF-A0A970F8L5-F1
#
_cell.length_a   1.000
_cell.length_b   1.000
_cell.length_c   1.000
_cell.angle_alpha   90.00
_cell.angle_beta   90.00
_cell.angle_gamma   90.00
#
_symmetry.space_group_name_H-M   'P 1'
#
loop_
_entity.id
_entity.type
_entity.pdbx_description
1 polymer ?
#
loop_
_entity_poly.entity_id
_entity_poly.type
_entity_poly.pdbx_seq_one_letter_code
_entity_poly.pdbx_strand_id
1 'polypeptide(L)'
;INEIIQESADILSSLTSYTALSLGPDVSERKLTSFKIIPLNHRQIIAIIVTDKGNVENQVFTLPPNIHSDDLQKMVNMINDRLVGQPLITVYQRLRTEIPMILHKYFQTTEGILDLFNHLLGHLFEEKIYVGGRMNLINFGAMQDKGQFESIYSFMKNSDELTQLLAPRHSMIQIKIGAELGNELLDNMSLIQANYEIHGHGKGTIALLGPANMPYSKMFGLMDVFSQELAMKLADYYRALDSTGE
;
A
#
# COMPACT_ATOMS: atom_id res chain seq x y z
N ILE A 1 -10.69 3.63 2.48
CA ILE A 1 -9.37 3.88 3.15
C ILE A 1 -8.36 4.56 2.22
N ASN A 2 -8.04 3.98 1.06
CA ASN A 2 -7.06 4.52 0.11
C ASN A 2 -7.34 5.99 -0.23
N GLU A 3 -8.60 6.36 -0.43
CA GLU A 3 -9.03 7.75 -0.64
C GLU A 3 -8.70 8.67 0.53
N ILE A 4 -8.95 8.24 1.77
CA ILE A 4 -8.63 9.02 2.99
C ILE A 4 -7.13 9.26 3.09
N ILE A 5 -6.32 8.23 2.82
CA ILE A 5 -4.86 8.32 2.87
C ILE A 5 -4.34 9.24 1.75
N GLN A 6 -4.87 9.11 0.54
CA GLN A 6 -4.52 9.96 -0.59
C GLN A 6 -4.86 11.42 -0.33
N GLU A 7 -6.10 11.69 0.10
CA GLU A 7 -6.59 13.03 0.43
C GLU A 7 -5.76 13.66 1.55
N SER A 8 -5.31 12.85 2.52
CA SER A 8 -4.44 13.33 3.59
C SER A 8 -3.11 13.89 3.07
N ALA A 9 -2.49 13.24 2.07
CA ALA A 9 -1.27 13.72 1.44
C ALA A 9 -1.53 15.01 0.65
N ASP A 10 -2.64 15.09 -0.08
CA ASP A 10 -2.99 16.28 -0.87
C ASP A 10 -3.28 17.50 0.04
N ILE A 11 -3.97 17.30 1.17
CA ILE A 11 -4.24 18.34 2.17
C ILE A 11 -2.93 18.82 2.80
N LEU A 12 -2.08 17.90 3.30
CA LEU A 12 -0.79 18.26 3.90
C LEU A 12 0.08 19.05 2.92
N SER A 13 0.13 18.59 1.68
CA SER A 13 0.87 19.28 0.63
C SER A 13 0.33 20.69 0.38
N SER A 14 -0.99 20.85 0.30
CA SER A 14 -1.64 22.14 0.08
C SER A 14 -1.45 23.11 1.24
N LEU A 15 -1.44 22.61 2.48
CA LEU A 15 -1.23 23.43 3.69
C LEU A 15 0.22 23.91 3.86
N THR A 16 1.18 23.13 3.37
CA THR A 16 2.61 23.36 3.60
C THR A 16 3.34 23.88 2.37
N SER A 17 2.74 23.75 1.19
CA SER A 17 3.40 23.90 -0.11
C SER A 17 4.62 22.99 -0.28
N TYR A 18 4.71 21.90 0.50
CA TYR A 18 5.76 20.88 0.40
C TYR A 18 5.23 19.62 -0.27
N THR A 19 6.13 18.71 -0.61
CA THR A 19 5.72 17.38 -1.07
C THR A 19 5.35 16.55 0.14
N ALA A 20 4.13 16.01 0.17
CA ALA A 20 3.67 15.15 1.25
C ALA A 20 3.63 13.70 0.78
N LEU A 21 4.09 12.80 1.63
CA LEU A 21 4.06 11.35 1.43
C LEU A 21 3.11 10.76 2.48
N SER A 22 2.26 9.83 2.09
CA SER A 22 1.42 9.10 3.03
C SER A 22 1.43 7.62 2.72
N LEU A 23 1.89 6.84 3.70
CA LEU A 23 1.97 5.40 3.68
C LEU A 23 0.84 4.84 4.53
N GLY A 24 0.00 4.01 3.92
CA GLY A 24 -1.09 3.34 4.61
C GLY A 24 -0.62 2.37 5.70
N PRO A 25 -1.53 1.93 6.59
CA PRO A 25 -1.17 1.01 7.65
C PRO A 25 -0.65 -0.32 7.08
N ASP A 26 0.43 -0.85 7.66
CA ASP A 26 1.10 -2.07 7.20
C ASP A 26 0.10 -3.23 6.95
N VAL A 27 0.34 -3.95 5.86
CA VAL A 27 -0.47 -5.06 5.37
C VAL A 27 -0.03 -6.41 5.95
N SER A 28 1.16 -6.46 6.56
CA SER A 28 1.83 -7.69 7.01
C SER A 28 1.04 -8.50 8.04
N GLU A 29 0.29 -7.83 8.92
CA GLU A 29 -0.58 -8.47 9.92
C GLU A 29 -1.99 -8.80 9.42
N ARG A 30 -2.39 -8.32 8.24
CA ARG A 30 -3.73 -8.56 7.71
C ARG A 30 -3.90 -10.03 7.40
N LYS A 31 -5.08 -10.58 7.67
CA LYS A 31 -5.42 -11.97 7.42
C LYS A 31 -6.38 -12.07 6.25
N LEU A 32 -6.27 -13.16 5.48
CA LEU A 32 -7.25 -13.48 4.45
C LEU A 32 -8.55 -13.94 5.13
N THR A 33 -9.66 -13.25 4.87
CA THR A 33 -10.99 -13.63 5.39
C THR A 33 -11.79 -14.40 4.36
N SER A 34 -11.70 -14.02 3.09
CA SER A 34 -12.43 -14.70 2.03
C SER A 34 -11.75 -14.53 0.68
N PHE A 35 -11.74 -15.61 -0.10
CA PHE A 35 -11.43 -15.60 -1.52
C PHE A 35 -12.66 -16.05 -2.32
N LYS A 36 -13.11 -15.24 -3.28
CA LYS A 36 -14.26 -15.55 -4.13
C LYS A 36 -13.91 -15.37 -5.59
N ILE A 37 -14.51 -16.20 -6.44
CA ILE A 37 -14.48 -16.04 -7.90
C ILE A 37 -15.92 -16.02 -8.38
N ILE A 38 -16.27 -15.01 -9.18
CA ILE A 38 -17.60 -14.88 -9.79
C ILE A 38 -17.42 -14.88 -11.32
N PRO A 39 -18.08 -15.78 -12.07
CA PRO A 39 -18.03 -15.77 -13.52
C PRO A 39 -18.78 -14.58 -14.09
N LEU A 40 -18.15 -13.85 -15.01
CA LEU A 40 -18.78 -12.79 -15.79
C LEU A 40 -19.32 -13.33 -17.13
N ASN A 41 -18.58 -14.26 -17.73
CA ASN A 41 -18.99 -15.03 -18.91
C ASN A 41 -18.15 -16.31 -19.02
N HIS A 42 -18.31 -17.07 -20.11
CA HIS A 42 -17.59 -18.34 -20.34
C HIS A 42 -16.06 -18.24 -20.34
N ARG A 43 -15.49 -17.04 -20.48
CA ARG A 43 -14.04 -16.81 -20.54
C ARG A 43 -13.55 -15.77 -19.54
N GLN A 44 -14.40 -15.14 -18.76
CA GLN A 44 -14.00 -14.07 -17.84
C GLN A 44 -14.59 -14.29 -16.45
N ILE A 45 -13.77 -14.02 -15.45
CA ILE A 45 -14.12 -14.11 -14.04
C ILE A 45 -13.71 -12.81 -13.34
N ILE A 46 -14.37 -12.48 -12.24
CA ILE A 46 -13.88 -11.54 -11.25
C ILE A 46 -13.46 -12.33 -10.01
N ALA A 47 -12.20 -12.18 -9.63
CA ALA A 47 -11.68 -12.71 -8.37
C ALA A 47 -11.67 -11.60 -7.32
N ILE A 48 -12.05 -11.93 -6.10
CA ILE A 48 -12.24 -11.00 -4.99
C ILE A 48 -11.54 -11.56 -3.77
N ILE A 49 -10.67 -10.76 -3.16
CA ILE A 49 -10.03 -11.05 -1.88
C ILE A 49 -10.58 -10.06 -0.85
N VAL A 50 -10.97 -10.60 0.31
CA VAL A 50 -11.40 -9.84 1.48
C VAL A 50 -10.45 -10.12 2.63
N THR A 51 -9.96 -9.07 3.29
CA THR A 51 -9.13 -9.18 4.49
C THR A 51 -9.93 -8.95 5.78
N ASP A 52 -9.36 -9.34 6.92
CA ASP A 52 -9.92 -9.11 8.26
C ASP A 52 -9.98 -7.63 8.66
N LYS A 53 -9.32 -6.75 7.89
CA LYS A 53 -9.37 -5.29 8.04
C LYS A 53 -10.28 -4.63 7.01
N GLY A 54 -11.17 -5.38 6.36
CA GLY A 54 -12.16 -4.84 5.42
C GLY A 54 -11.57 -4.31 4.10
N ASN A 55 -10.30 -4.63 3.78
CA ASN A 55 -9.78 -4.37 2.46
C ASN A 55 -10.39 -5.38 1.49
N VAL A 56 -10.95 -4.86 0.40
CA VAL A 56 -11.46 -5.64 -0.71
C VAL A 56 -10.65 -5.29 -1.94
N GLU A 57 -9.97 -6.27 -2.52
CA GLU A 57 -9.29 -6.13 -3.81
C GLU A 57 -9.95 -7.08 -4.80
N ASN A 58 -10.19 -6.59 -6.01
CA ASN A 58 -10.87 -7.36 -7.04
C ASN A 58 -10.18 -7.19 -8.40
N GLN A 59 -10.14 -8.27 -9.18
CA GLN A 59 -9.54 -8.25 -10.50
C GLN A 59 -10.32 -9.10 -11.49
N VAL A 60 -10.51 -8.55 -12.69
CA VAL A 60 -11.08 -9.28 -13.83
C VAL A 60 -9.96 -10.07 -14.50
N PHE A 61 -10.22 -11.35 -14.75
CA PHE A 61 -9.26 -12.25 -15.36
C PHE A 61 -9.90 -13.07 -16.47
N THR A 62 -9.12 -13.31 -17.53
CA THR A 62 -9.56 -14.12 -18.67
C THR A 62 -9.08 -15.55 -18.50
N LEU A 63 -10.02 -16.48 -18.38
CA LEU A 63 -9.72 -17.90 -18.23
C LEU A 63 -9.08 -18.47 -19.51
N PRO A 64 -8.04 -19.32 -19.36
CA PRO A 64 -7.59 -20.21 -20.42
C PRO A 64 -8.75 -21.11 -20.91
N PRO A 65 -8.73 -21.52 -22.19
CA PRO A 65 -9.81 -22.31 -22.80
C PRO A 65 -10.05 -23.69 -22.16
N ASN A 66 -9.13 -24.18 -21.32
CA ASN A 66 -9.16 -25.52 -20.74
C ASN A 66 -9.63 -25.55 -19.27
N ILE A 67 -10.18 -24.44 -18.74
CA ILE A 67 -10.65 -24.36 -17.35
C ILE A 67 -12.18 -24.38 -17.30
N HIS A 68 -12.74 -25.37 -16.60
CA HIS A 68 -14.18 -25.48 -16.37
C HIS A 68 -14.62 -24.78 -15.08
N SER A 69 -15.92 -24.48 -14.98
CA SER A 69 -16.49 -23.78 -13.81
C SER A 69 -16.39 -24.59 -12.51
N ASP A 70 -16.58 -25.91 -12.59
CA ASP A 70 -16.50 -26.82 -11.43
C ASP A 70 -15.10 -26.88 -10.82
N ASP A 71 -14.11 -26.72 -11.67
CA ASP A 71 -12.69 -26.70 -11.33
C ASP A 71 -12.30 -25.43 -10.57
N LEU A 72 -12.85 -24.29 -10.98
CA LEU A 72 -12.71 -23.02 -10.27
C LEU A 72 -13.35 -23.09 -8.88
N GLN A 73 -14.53 -23.72 -8.75
CA GLN A 73 -15.20 -23.85 -7.47
C GLN A 73 -14.39 -24.70 -6.48
N LYS A 74 -13.86 -25.84 -6.94
CA LYS A 74 -12.98 -26.71 -6.11
C LYS A 74 -11.74 -25.95 -5.64
N MET A 75 -11.15 -25.17 -6.53
CA MET A 75 -9.99 -24.35 -6.24
C MET A 75 -10.29 -23.26 -5.20
N VAL A 76 -11.41 -22.54 -5.35
CA VAL A 76 -11.87 -21.54 -4.38
C VAL A 76 -12.08 -22.18 -3.00
N ASN A 77 -12.73 -23.33 -2.95
CA ASN A 77 -12.95 -24.04 -1.69
C ASN A 77 -11.63 -24.46 -1.04
N MET A 78 -10.71 -25.03 -1.81
CA MET A 78 -9.38 -25.44 -1.32
C MET A 78 -8.58 -24.27 -0.73
N ILE A 79 -8.64 -23.11 -1.39
CA ILE A 79 -7.97 -21.89 -0.92
C ILE A 79 -8.59 -21.41 0.36
N ASN A 80 -9.93 -21.33 0.41
CA ASN A 80 -10.61 -20.92 1.63
C ASN A 80 -10.29 -21.86 2.79
N ASP A 81 -10.31 -23.18 2.58
CA ASP A 81 -10.02 -24.17 3.62
C ASP A 81 -8.59 -24.08 4.18
N ARG A 82 -7.60 -23.71 3.35
CA ARG A 82 -6.18 -23.76 3.73
C ARG A 82 -5.60 -22.41 4.12
N LEU A 83 -6.15 -21.32 3.61
CA LEU A 83 -5.53 -20.00 3.63
C LEU A 83 -6.39 -18.95 4.34
N VAL A 84 -7.69 -19.17 4.54
CA VAL A 84 -8.50 -18.27 5.36
C VAL A 84 -8.02 -18.30 6.82
N GLY A 85 -7.96 -17.13 7.44
CA GLY A 85 -7.45 -16.91 8.79
C GLY A 85 -5.92 -16.81 8.87
N GLN A 86 -5.18 -17.06 7.78
CA GLN A 86 -3.73 -16.91 7.75
C GLN A 86 -3.32 -15.47 7.45
N PRO A 87 -2.20 -14.98 8.01
CA PRO A 87 -1.60 -13.70 7.62
C PRO A 87 -1.35 -13.68 6.12
N LEU A 88 -1.58 -12.54 5.47
CA LEU A 88 -1.40 -12.39 4.04
C LEU A 88 0.02 -12.82 3.63
N ILE A 89 1.06 -12.42 4.37
CA ILE A 89 2.44 -12.82 4.06
C ILE A 89 2.61 -14.35 3.98
N THR A 90 1.92 -15.09 4.86
CA THR A 90 1.89 -16.56 4.85
C THR A 90 1.07 -17.07 3.66
N VAL A 91 -0.07 -16.45 3.36
CA VAL A 91 -0.91 -16.75 2.18
C VAL A 91 -0.10 -16.61 0.89
N TYR A 92 0.68 -15.53 0.75
CA TYR A 92 1.56 -15.28 -0.39
C TYR A 92 2.63 -16.35 -0.55
N GLN A 93 3.30 -16.70 0.54
CA GLN A 93 4.32 -17.75 0.53
C GLN A 93 3.71 -19.09 0.12
N ARG A 94 2.59 -19.50 0.73
CA ARG A 94 1.92 -20.77 0.44
C ARG A 94 1.35 -20.85 -0.97
N LEU A 95 0.88 -19.74 -1.52
CA LEU A 95 0.41 -19.67 -2.91
C LEU A 95 1.52 -19.86 -3.94
N ARG A 96 2.78 -19.59 -3.57
CA ARG A 96 3.96 -19.80 -4.42
C ARG A 96 4.63 -21.16 -4.22
N THR A 97 4.45 -21.79 -3.06
CA THR A 97 5.15 -23.04 -2.73
C THR A 97 4.21 -24.25 -2.74
N GLU A 98 3.10 -24.20 -1.99
CA GLU A 98 2.23 -25.35 -1.74
C GLU A 98 1.12 -25.47 -2.79
N ILE A 99 0.46 -24.35 -3.12
CA ILE A 99 -0.68 -24.33 -4.03
C ILE A 99 -0.32 -24.76 -5.45
N PRO A 100 0.82 -24.37 -6.07
CA PRO A 100 1.18 -24.84 -7.40
C PRO A 100 1.32 -26.36 -7.47
N MET A 101 1.92 -26.98 -6.45
CA MET A 101 2.08 -28.44 -6.38
C MET A 101 0.73 -29.17 -6.30
N ILE A 102 -0.26 -28.56 -5.66
CA ILE A 102 -1.60 -29.13 -5.54
C ILE A 102 -2.39 -28.88 -6.82
N LEU A 103 -2.36 -27.67 -7.36
CA LEU A 103 -3.05 -27.32 -8.61
C LEU A 103 -2.55 -28.17 -9.78
N HIS A 104 -1.26 -28.51 -9.84
CA HIS A 104 -0.71 -29.42 -10.86
C HIS A 104 -1.31 -30.84 -10.82
N LYS A 105 -1.90 -31.26 -9.69
CA LYS A 105 -2.61 -32.54 -9.57
C LYS A 105 -4.05 -32.48 -10.09
N TYR A 106 -4.63 -31.29 -10.21
CA TYR A 106 -6.02 -31.08 -10.61
C TYR A 106 -6.15 -30.41 -11.98
N PHE A 107 -5.13 -29.66 -12.44
CA PHE A 107 -5.12 -28.88 -13.67
C PHE A 107 -3.87 -29.17 -14.51
N GLN A 108 -4.06 -29.40 -15.82
CA GLN A 108 -2.94 -29.59 -16.76
C GLN A 108 -2.21 -28.27 -17.09
N THR A 109 -2.81 -27.12 -16.78
CA THR A 109 -2.21 -25.78 -16.96
C THR A 109 -2.46 -24.93 -15.73
N THR A 110 -1.39 -24.60 -15.01
CA THR A 110 -1.41 -23.83 -13.76
C THR A 110 -1.03 -22.36 -13.91
N GLU A 111 -0.40 -22.00 -15.04
CA GLU A 111 0.25 -20.69 -15.23
C GLU A 111 -0.73 -19.52 -15.07
N GLY A 112 -1.89 -19.56 -15.75
CA GLY A 112 -2.85 -18.46 -15.67
C GLY A 112 -3.48 -18.26 -14.28
N ILE A 113 -3.63 -19.32 -13.49
CA ILE A 113 -4.18 -19.22 -12.13
C ILE A 113 -3.17 -18.59 -11.18
N LEU A 114 -1.89 -18.95 -11.29
CA LEU A 114 -0.83 -18.39 -10.46
C LEU A 114 -0.60 -16.91 -10.77
N ASP A 115 -0.72 -16.52 -12.04
CA ASP A 115 -0.62 -15.11 -12.45
C ASP A 115 -1.76 -14.26 -11.87
N LEU A 116 -2.97 -14.82 -11.79
CA LEU A 116 -4.11 -14.19 -11.11
C LEU A 116 -3.79 -13.95 -9.63
N PHE A 117 -3.22 -14.94 -8.93
CA PHE A 117 -2.85 -14.76 -7.52
C PHE A 117 -1.73 -13.76 -7.33
N ASN A 118 -0.70 -13.83 -8.18
CA ASN A 118 0.43 -12.91 -8.09
C ASN A 118 -0.04 -11.46 -8.29
N HIS A 119 -0.98 -11.21 -9.20
CA HIS A 119 -1.53 -9.86 -9.36
C HIS A 119 -2.41 -9.44 -8.17
N LEU A 120 -3.39 -10.28 -7.78
CA LEU A 120 -4.30 -9.95 -6.68
C LEU A 120 -3.57 -9.73 -5.36
N LEU A 121 -2.64 -10.62 -5.04
CA LEU A 121 -1.82 -10.50 -3.85
C LEU A 121 -0.78 -9.40 -3.98
N GLY A 122 -0.17 -9.22 -5.15
CA GLY A 122 0.75 -8.10 -5.42
C GLY A 122 0.10 -6.76 -5.05
N HIS A 123 -1.13 -6.52 -5.49
CA HIS A 123 -1.87 -5.31 -5.13
C HIS A 123 -2.27 -5.22 -3.64
N LEU A 124 -2.37 -6.36 -2.94
CA LEU A 124 -2.62 -6.39 -1.51
C LEU A 124 -1.35 -6.08 -0.69
N PHE A 125 -0.17 -6.50 -1.16
CA PHE A 125 1.12 -6.21 -0.53
C PHE A 125 1.76 -4.92 -1.00
N GLU A 126 1.27 -4.32 -2.09
CA GLU A 126 1.66 -2.97 -2.46
C GLU A 126 1.30 -2.06 -1.29
N GLU A 127 2.32 -1.71 -0.51
CA GLU A 127 2.30 -0.56 0.35
C GLU A 127 2.03 0.66 -0.54
N LYS A 128 0.75 1.02 -0.64
CA LYS A 128 0.33 2.16 -1.47
C LYS A 128 0.83 3.42 -0.77
N ILE A 129 1.99 3.89 -1.21
CA ILE A 129 2.48 5.21 -0.89
C ILE A 129 1.80 6.23 -1.81
N TYR A 130 1.14 7.20 -1.18
CA TYR A 130 0.52 8.32 -1.86
C TYR A 130 1.43 9.52 -1.76
N VAL A 131 1.45 10.32 -2.83
CA VAL A 131 2.33 11.48 -2.92
C VAL A 131 1.56 12.71 -3.38
N GLY A 132 1.34 13.63 -2.45
CA GLY A 132 0.75 14.94 -2.69
C GLY A 132 1.81 15.97 -3.07
N GLY A 133 1.50 16.82 -4.04
CA GLY A 133 2.35 17.94 -4.44
C GLY A 133 3.73 17.57 -4.97
N ARG A 134 3.84 16.52 -5.78
CA ARG A 134 5.09 16.11 -6.48
C ARG A 134 5.85 17.28 -7.12
N MET A 135 5.12 18.28 -7.62
CA MET A 135 5.69 19.47 -8.26
C MET A 135 6.34 20.45 -7.27
N ASN A 136 6.01 20.40 -5.98
CA ASN A 136 6.55 21.32 -4.98
C ASN A 136 8.05 21.15 -4.79
N LEU A 137 8.57 19.92 -4.90
CA LEU A 137 10.01 19.63 -4.89
C LEU A 137 10.80 20.43 -5.94
N ILE A 138 10.19 20.68 -7.11
CA ILE A 138 10.81 21.44 -8.19
C ILE A 138 11.07 22.89 -7.76
N ASN A 139 10.16 23.46 -6.97
CA ASN A 139 10.20 24.87 -6.57
C ASN A 139 11.31 25.18 -5.56
N PHE A 140 11.87 24.17 -4.87
CA PHE A 140 12.83 24.36 -3.78
C PHE A 140 14.29 24.18 -4.21
N GLY A 141 14.59 24.39 -5.49
CA GLY A 141 15.97 24.42 -5.98
C GLY A 141 16.63 23.04 -6.07
N ALA A 142 15.83 21.97 -6.07
CA ALA A 142 16.31 20.61 -6.29
C ALA A 142 16.81 20.35 -7.72
N MET A 143 16.69 21.33 -8.61
CA MET A 143 16.87 21.14 -10.06
C MET A 143 17.66 22.31 -10.64
N GLN A 144 18.97 22.12 -10.77
CA GLN A 144 19.84 23.04 -11.51
C GLN A 144 19.84 22.72 -13.02
N ASP A 145 19.47 21.49 -13.41
CA ASP A 145 19.40 21.05 -14.79
C ASP A 145 18.27 20.03 -15.06
N LYS A 146 18.05 19.75 -16.35
CA LYS A 146 17.02 18.80 -16.84
C LYS A 146 17.25 17.36 -16.37
N GLY A 147 18.51 16.92 -16.25
CA GLY A 147 18.84 15.57 -15.79
C GLY A 147 18.49 15.37 -14.32
N GLN A 148 18.73 16.37 -13.48
CA GLN A 148 18.30 16.36 -12.08
C GLN A 148 16.78 16.34 -11.94
N PHE A 149 16.06 17.03 -12.84
CA PHE A 149 14.59 16.93 -12.93
C PHE A 149 14.13 15.50 -13.21
N GLU A 150 14.69 14.87 -14.26
CA GLU A 150 14.30 13.51 -14.66
C GLU A 150 14.58 12.50 -13.54
N SER A 151 15.73 12.64 -12.85
CA SER A 151 16.10 11.79 -11.72
C SER A 151 15.14 11.92 -10.53
N ILE A 152 14.84 13.14 -10.09
CA ILE A 152 13.88 13.36 -8.99
C ILE A 152 12.49 12.90 -9.40
N TYR A 153 12.05 13.21 -10.62
CA TYR A 153 10.73 12.77 -11.10
C TYR A 153 10.63 11.24 -11.14
N SER A 154 11.69 10.56 -11.58
CA SER A 154 11.79 9.10 -11.55
C SER A 154 11.75 8.54 -10.14
N PHE A 155 12.55 9.11 -9.22
CA PHE A 155 12.56 8.76 -7.79
C PHE A 155 11.15 8.88 -7.19
N MET A 156 10.46 9.99 -7.45
CA MET A 156 9.10 10.20 -6.95
C MET A 156 8.09 9.19 -7.52
N LYS A 157 8.34 8.56 -8.67
CA LYS A 157 7.47 7.53 -9.24
C LYS A 157 7.81 6.12 -8.74
N ASN A 158 8.97 5.93 -8.12
CA ASN A 158 9.40 4.64 -7.61
C ASN A 158 8.89 4.44 -6.17
N SER A 159 7.82 3.67 -6.01
CA SER A 159 7.24 3.37 -4.70
C SER A 159 8.23 2.72 -3.74
N ASP A 160 9.10 1.83 -4.24
CA ASP A 160 10.06 1.10 -3.40
C ASP A 160 11.11 2.04 -2.79
N GLU A 161 11.63 2.98 -3.59
CA GLU A 161 12.59 3.99 -3.12
C GLU A 161 11.96 4.94 -2.10
N LEU A 162 10.69 5.33 -2.30
CA LEU A 162 9.98 6.17 -1.36
C LEU A 162 9.61 5.43 -0.06
N THR A 163 9.23 4.16 -0.14
CA THR A 163 8.99 3.33 1.04
C THR A 163 10.27 3.17 1.86
N GLN A 164 11.42 2.94 1.22
CA GLN A 164 12.72 2.88 1.90
C GLN A 164 13.08 4.21 2.59
N LEU A 165 12.72 5.34 1.98
CA LEU A 165 12.90 6.67 2.59
C LEU A 165 12.11 6.81 3.91
N LEU A 166 10.91 6.21 3.98
CA LEU A 166 9.96 6.27 5.09
C LEU A 166 10.15 5.19 6.17
N ALA A 167 11.26 4.43 6.14
CA ALA A 167 11.46 3.27 7.00
C ALA A 167 10.96 3.44 8.46
N PRO A 168 10.02 2.59 8.92
CA PRO A 168 9.39 2.74 10.22
C PRO A 168 10.43 2.59 11.34
N ARG A 169 10.40 3.53 12.28
CA ARG A 169 11.29 3.58 13.45
C ARG A 169 10.47 3.92 14.69
N HIS A 170 11.01 3.58 15.87
CA HIS A 170 10.26 3.58 17.14
C HIS A 170 9.75 4.94 17.64
N SER A 171 10.23 6.08 17.12
CA SER A 171 9.76 7.39 17.56
C SER A 171 8.57 7.90 16.76
N MET A 172 7.69 8.64 17.45
CA MET A 172 6.42 9.15 16.91
C MET A 172 6.62 10.18 15.79
N ILE A 173 7.61 11.07 15.91
CA ILE A 173 7.99 12.03 14.87
C ILE A 173 9.52 12.02 14.72
N GLN A 174 10.01 12.09 13.48
CA GLN A 174 11.44 12.16 13.16
C GLN A 174 11.72 13.18 12.08
N ILE A 175 12.94 13.71 12.11
CA ILE A 175 13.45 14.66 11.14
C ILE A 175 14.73 14.06 10.57
N LYS A 176 14.86 14.04 9.24
CA LYS A 176 16.10 13.71 8.52
C LYS A 176 16.50 14.88 7.65
N ILE A 177 17.77 15.25 7.64
CA ILE A 177 18.28 16.43 6.92
C ILE A 177 19.40 16.02 5.97
N GLY A 178 19.28 16.39 4.70
CA GLY A 178 20.31 16.22 3.67
C GLY A 178 20.85 14.79 3.59
N ALA A 179 22.14 14.62 3.89
CA ALA A 179 22.83 13.34 3.83
C ALA A 179 22.19 12.22 4.69
N GLU A 180 21.42 12.56 5.73
CA GLU A 180 20.67 11.57 6.53
C GLU A 180 19.54 10.87 5.76
N LEU A 181 19.14 11.44 4.62
CA LEU A 181 18.14 10.85 3.71
C LEU A 181 18.72 9.69 2.90
N GLY A 182 20.06 9.55 2.84
CA GLY A 182 20.73 8.46 2.13
C GLY A 182 20.59 8.51 0.61
N ASN A 183 20.24 9.68 0.06
CA ASN A 183 20.08 9.90 -1.37
C ASN A 183 20.63 11.28 -1.76
N GLU A 184 21.66 11.30 -2.61
CA GLU A 184 22.35 12.51 -3.07
C GLU A 184 21.39 13.50 -3.78
N LEU A 185 20.31 13.00 -4.39
CA LEU A 185 19.27 13.85 -5.00
C LEU A 185 18.55 14.74 -3.98
N LEU A 186 18.65 14.41 -2.69
CA LEU A 186 17.93 15.05 -1.59
C LEU A 186 18.86 15.78 -0.62
N ASP A 187 20.13 16.02 -0.96
CA ASP A 187 21.12 16.62 -0.03
C ASP A 187 20.73 18.00 0.50
N ASN A 188 19.95 18.77 -0.27
CA ASN A 188 19.44 20.09 0.15
C ASN A 188 18.02 20.04 0.74
N MET A 189 17.49 18.84 0.96
CA MET A 189 16.13 18.60 1.42
C MET A 189 16.12 18.13 2.86
N SER A 190 14.93 18.10 3.43
CA SER A 190 14.66 17.55 4.74
C SER A 190 13.30 16.89 4.76
N LEU A 191 13.24 15.78 5.50
CA LEU A 191 12.07 14.96 5.66
C LEU A 191 11.62 15.01 7.11
N ILE A 192 10.38 15.43 7.35
CA ILE A 192 9.71 15.25 8.65
C ILE A 192 8.72 14.11 8.48
N GLN A 193 8.84 13.06 9.27
CA GLN A 193 7.93 11.93 9.27
C GLN A 193 7.20 11.85 10.61
N ALA A 194 5.93 11.47 10.59
CA ALA A 194 5.13 11.15 11.77
C ALA A 194 4.42 9.81 11.56
N ASN A 195 4.48 8.96 12.58
CA ASN A 195 3.84 7.65 12.57
C ASN A 195 2.48 7.75 13.26
N TYR A 196 1.48 7.10 12.69
CA TYR A 196 0.16 6.95 13.29
C TYR A 196 -0.16 5.46 13.46
N GLU A 197 -0.88 5.14 14.54
CA GLU A 197 -1.28 3.77 14.85
C GLU A 197 -2.79 3.69 14.95
N ILE A 198 -3.35 2.66 14.33
CA ILE A 198 -4.76 2.36 14.39
C ILE A 198 -4.89 1.04 15.15
N HIS A 199 -5.52 1.09 16.32
CA HIS A 199 -5.65 -0.07 17.18
C HIS A 199 -6.24 -1.26 16.44
N GLY A 200 -5.45 -2.32 16.30
CA GLY A 200 -5.87 -3.54 15.61
C GLY A 200 -5.81 -3.47 14.08
N HIS A 201 -5.45 -2.35 13.45
CA HIS A 201 -5.34 -2.22 11.98
C HIS A 201 -3.93 -1.87 11.49
N GLY A 202 -2.96 -1.72 12.40
CA GLY A 202 -1.55 -1.53 12.08
C GLY A 202 -1.08 -0.08 12.19
N LYS A 203 0.14 0.17 11.73
CA LYS A 203 0.81 1.48 11.76
C LYS A 203 1.03 2.00 10.36
N GLY A 204 0.73 3.27 10.13
CA GLY A 204 1.06 3.98 8.91
C GLY A 204 1.96 5.18 9.21
N THR A 205 2.40 5.85 8.15
CA THR A 205 3.37 6.95 8.24
C THR A 205 2.97 8.06 7.29
N ILE A 206 2.98 9.30 7.77
CA ILE A 206 2.94 10.50 6.94
C ILE A 206 4.30 11.18 6.96
N ALA A 207 4.67 11.84 5.87
CA ALA A 207 5.88 12.64 5.84
C ALA A 207 5.76 13.88 4.97
N LEU A 208 6.56 14.88 5.28
CA LEU A 208 6.75 16.11 4.52
C LEU A 208 8.20 16.18 4.06
N LEU A 209 8.38 16.30 2.76
CA LEU A 209 9.67 16.52 2.11
C LEU A 209 9.72 17.95 1.58
N GLY A 210 10.62 18.74 2.15
CA GLY A 210 10.79 20.17 1.85
C GLY A 210 12.26 20.60 1.92
N PRO A 211 12.55 21.90 1.80
CA PRO A 211 13.92 22.42 1.84
C PRO A 211 14.55 22.30 3.24
N ALA A 212 15.87 22.21 3.30
CA ALA A 212 16.61 22.05 4.57
C ALA A 212 16.45 23.22 5.58
N ASN A 213 15.97 24.37 5.14
CA ASN A 213 15.71 25.54 5.98
C ASN A 213 14.23 25.70 6.37
N MET A 214 13.44 24.63 6.34
CA MET A 214 12.03 24.67 6.74
C MET A 214 11.81 25.06 8.22
N PRO A 215 10.67 25.67 8.58
CA PRO A 215 10.35 26.03 9.96
C PRO A 215 9.96 24.79 10.77
N TYR A 216 10.96 24.02 11.23
CA TYR A 216 10.80 22.73 11.89
C TYR A 216 9.79 22.73 13.03
N SER A 217 9.81 23.72 13.93
CA SER A 217 8.88 23.77 15.07
C SER A 217 7.40 23.89 14.63
N LYS A 218 7.14 24.66 13.58
CA LYS A 218 5.78 24.80 13.02
C LYS A 218 5.35 23.51 12.32
N MET A 219 6.25 22.92 11.55
CA MET A 219 5.96 21.68 10.83
C MET A 219 5.76 20.50 11.79
N PHE A 220 6.55 20.44 12.87
CA PHE A 220 6.39 19.44 13.91
C PHE A 220 4.99 19.49 14.53
N GLY A 221 4.54 20.67 14.97
CA GLY A 221 3.21 20.82 15.56
C GLY A 221 2.08 20.50 14.58
N LEU A 222 2.23 20.87 13.31
CA LEU A 222 1.28 20.49 12.26
C LEU A 222 1.23 18.97 12.07
N MET A 223 2.38 18.32 11.95
CA MET A 223 2.48 16.88 11.73
C MET A 223 1.93 16.07 12.91
N ASP A 224 2.18 16.51 14.14
CA ASP A 224 1.66 15.87 15.35
C ASP A 224 0.13 15.88 15.34
N VAL A 225 -0.47 17.06 15.24
CA VAL A 225 -1.94 17.22 15.21
C VAL A 225 -2.54 16.46 14.03
N PHE A 226 -1.95 16.59 12.84
CA PHE A 226 -2.48 15.95 11.65
C PHE A 226 -2.42 14.41 11.73
N SER A 227 -1.34 13.85 12.27
CA SER A 227 -1.22 12.40 12.45
C SER A 227 -2.27 11.83 13.39
N GLN A 228 -2.61 12.57 14.46
CA GLN A 228 -3.65 12.18 15.43
C GLN A 228 -5.05 12.26 14.81
N GLU A 229 -5.36 13.36 14.10
CA GLU A 229 -6.63 13.52 13.39
C GLU A 229 -6.84 12.45 12.31
N LEU A 230 -5.80 12.15 11.54
CA LEU A 230 -5.83 11.09 10.53
C LEU A 230 -6.07 9.72 11.18
N ALA A 231 -5.40 9.43 12.30
CA ALA A 231 -5.60 8.18 13.04
C ALA A 231 -7.04 8.04 13.53
N MET A 232 -7.63 9.10 14.10
CA MET A 232 -9.02 9.11 14.54
C MET A 232 -9.99 8.88 13.38
N LYS A 233 -9.79 9.58 12.25
CA LYS A 233 -10.65 9.44 11.07
C LYS A 233 -10.60 8.03 10.47
N LEU A 234 -9.40 7.43 10.42
CA LEU A 234 -9.22 6.06 9.96
C LEU A 234 -9.81 5.05 10.94
N ALA A 235 -9.67 5.26 12.26
CA ALA A 235 -10.29 4.41 13.26
C ALA A 235 -11.81 4.42 13.16
N ASP A 236 -12.44 5.58 12.94
CA ASP A 236 -13.89 5.68 12.74
C ASP A 236 -14.34 4.98 11.46
N TYR A 237 -13.56 5.11 10.37
CA TYR A 237 -13.82 4.38 9.12
C TYR A 237 -13.79 2.86 9.35
N TYR A 238 -12.82 2.35 10.09
CA TYR A 238 -12.73 0.91 10.39
C TYR A 238 -13.86 0.42 11.31
N ARG A 239 -14.22 1.18 12.35
CA ARG A 239 -15.36 0.83 13.21
C ARG A 239 -16.67 0.72 12.45
N ALA A 240 -16.90 1.62 11.49
CA ALA A 240 -18.09 1.57 10.65
C ALA A 240 -18.15 0.27 9.83
N LEU A 241 -17.03 -0.15 9.25
CA LEU A 241 -16.95 -1.41 8.50
C LEU A 241 -17.23 -2.63 9.39
N ASP A 242 -16.63 -2.68 10.58
CA ASP A 242 -16.82 -3.80 11.51
C ASP A 242 -18.28 -3.91 11.97
N SER A 243 -18.94 -2.77 12.21
CA SER A 243 -20.36 -2.73 12.61
C SER A 243 -21.35 -3.14 11.52
N THR A 244 -20.92 -3.17 10.26
CA THR A 244 -21.78 -3.59 9.13
C THR A 244 -21.65 -5.09 8.82
N GLY A 245 -20.77 -5.80 9.55
CA GLY A 245 -20.46 -7.21 9.37
C GLY A 245 -21.16 -8.17 10.35
N GLU A 246 -21.93 -7.66 11.32
CA GLU A 246 -22.83 -8.43 12.20
C GLU A 246 -24.27 -8.45 11.66
#